data_AF-A0A0N1MQ09-F1
#
_entry.id   AF-A0A0N1MQ09-F1
#
_cell.length_a   1.000
_cell.length_b   1.000
_cell.length_c   1.000
_cell.angle_alpha   90.00
_cell.angle_beta   90.00
_cell.angle_gamma   90.00
#
_symmetry.space_group_name_H-M   'P 1'
#
loop_
_entity.id
_entity.type
_entity.pdbx_description
1 polymer ?
#
loop_
_entity_poly.entity_id
_entity_poly.type
_entity_poly.pdbx_seq_one_letter_code
_entity_poly.pdbx_strand_id
1 'polypeptide(L)'
;MVIFKNILLPFFFGVCLFAKGDFTPLEQCTYENEKFWIKILNLCPEGNITCNKVVYVGVNKSNGDYIILNGNSISDTNMNFKGYSFKNGIYEYNIFKNNFLYISKNNQILQEYQLELCEK
;
A
#
# COMPACT_ATOMS: atom_id res chain seq x y z
N MET A 1 2.50 -52.97 42.84
CA MET A 1 2.64 -51.77 43.71
C MET A 1 4.06 -51.26 43.47
N VAL A 2 4.32 -50.19 42.73
CA VAL A 2 3.76 -48.83 42.80
C VAL A 2 3.39 -48.31 41.41
N ILE A 3 2.22 -47.68 41.34
CA ILE A 3 1.64 -46.99 40.20
C ILE A 3 2.16 -45.56 40.22
N PHE A 4 2.84 -45.11 39.17
CA PHE A 4 3.06 -43.67 38.96
C PHE A 4 2.06 -43.13 37.93
N LYS A 5 1.05 -42.49 38.53
CA LYS A 5 0.04 -41.56 38.02
C LYS A 5 0.39 -40.83 36.71
N ASN A 6 -0.59 -40.88 35.81
CA ASN A 6 -1.07 -39.82 34.91
C ASN A 6 -0.38 -38.45 35.10
N ILE A 7 0.33 -38.03 34.06
CA ILE A 7 0.36 -36.61 33.67
C ILE A 7 0.02 -36.59 32.18
N LEU A 8 -1.27 -36.37 31.90
CA LEU A 8 -1.72 -35.85 30.62
C LEU A 8 -1.11 -34.45 30.49
N LEU A 9 0.01 -34.33 29.78
CA LEU A 9 0.40 -33.03 29.24
C LEU A 9 -0.70 -32.65 28.24
N PRO A 10 -1.41 -31.53 28.41
CA PRO A 10 -2.16 -30.99 27.30
C PRO A 10 -1.12 -30.62 26.26
N PHE A 11 -1.09 -31.37 25.16
CA PHE A 11 -0.47 -30.92 23.94
C PHE A 11 -1.24 -29.66 23.57
N PHE A 12 -0.77 -28.51 24.06
CA PHE A 12 -1.10 -27.20 23.54
C PHE A 12 -0.64 -27.26 22.08
N PHE A 13 -1.50 -27.83 21.24
CA PHE A 13 -1.45 -27.66 19.80
C PHE A 13 -1.65 -26.16 19.65
N GLY A 14 -0.52 -25.46 19.66
CA GLY A 14 -0.47 -24.02 19.53
C GLY A 14 -1.20 -23.72 18.25
N VAL A 15 -2.44 -23.26 18.39
CA VAL A 15 -3.09 -22.52 17.35
C VAL A 15 -2.19 -21.30 17.20
N CYS A 16 -1.24 -21.38 16.26
CA CYS A 16 -0.71 -20.20 15.63
C CYS A 16 -1.92 -19.55 14.97
N LEU A 17 -2.65 -18.77 15.77
CA LEU A 17 -3.37 -17.62 15.28
C LEU A 17 -2.28 -16.83 14.56
N PHE A 18 -2.19 -17.05 13.26
CA PHE A 18 -1.69 -16.05 12.35
C PHE A 18 -2.63 -14.88 12.56
N ALA A 19 -2.33 -14.05 13.56
CA ALA A 19 -2.69 -12.66 13.51
C ALA A 19 -1.97 -12.16 12.25
N LYS A 20 -2.65 -12.29 11.11
CA LYS A 20 -2.43 -11.37 10.00
C LYS A 20 -2.58 -10.02 10.68
N GLY A 21 -1.47 -9.34 10.90
CA GLY A 21 -1.51 -7.96 11.33
C GLY A 21 -2.24 -7.25 10.20
N ASP A 22 -3.55 -7.12 10.33
CA ASP A 22 -4.38 -6.44 9.36
C ASP A 22 -3.90 -5.00 9.41
N PHE A 23 -3.16 -4.61 8.37
CA PHE A 23 -2.87 -3.22 8.11
C PHE A 23 -4.23 -2.54 7.98
N THR A 24 -4.70 -1.87 9.02
CA THR A 24 -5.96 -1.12 9.01
C THR A 24 -5.70 0.18 8.26
N PRO A 25 -6.11 0.30 6.98
CA PRO A 25 -5.68 1.42 6.15
C PRO A 25 -6.35 2.74 6.55
N LEU A 26 -7.44 2.65 7.31
CA LEU A 26 -8.34 3.76 7.64
C LEU A 26 -7.66 4.87 8.45
N GLU A 27 -6.73 4.55 9.35
CA GLU A 27 -6.19 5.59 10.25
C GLU A 27 -5.10 6.46 9.61
N GLN A 28 -4.58 6.11 8.43
CA GLN A 28 -3.47 6.86 7.83
C GLN A 28 -3.46 6.94 6.30
N CYS A 29 -4.50 6.54 5.57
CA CYS A 29 -4.46 6.62 4.10
C CYS A 29 -4.24 8.05 3.58
N THR A 30 -3.64 8.16 2.39
CA THR A 30 -3.39 9.41 1.68
C THR A 30 -4.51 9.69 0.69
N TYR A 31 -4.91 8.66 -0.05
CA TYR A 31 -6.00 8.71 -1.00
C TYR A 31 -6.93 7.52 -0.82
N GLU A 32 -8.16 7.66 -1.27
CA GLU A 32 -9.09 6.56 -1.39
C GLU A 32 -10.03 6.71 -2.59
N ASN A 33 -10.70 5.61 -2.91
CA ASN A 33 -11.90 5.60 -3.74
C ASN A 33 -12.80 4.44 -3.31
N GLU A 34 -13.82 4.09 -4.10
CA GLU A 34 -14.73 2.98 -3.79
C GLU A 34 -14.04 1.61 -3.64
N LYS A 35 -12.87 1.42 -4.26
CA LYS A 35 -12.20 0.11 -4.36
C LYS A 35 -10.98 -0.03 -3.47
N PHE A 36 -10.25 1.06 -3.23
CA PHE A 36 -8.93 1.02 -2.64
C PHE A 36 -8.72 2.10 -1.59
N TRP A 37 -7.96 1.78 -0.55
CA TRP A 37 -7.22 2.76 0.23
C TRP A 37 -5.78 2.81 -0.27
N ILE A 38 -5.19 4.00 -0.35
CA ILE A 38 -3.83 4.21 -0.83
C ILE A 38 -3.07 5.02 0.20
N LYS A 39 -1.94 4.51 0.68
CA LYS A 39 -0.95 5.26 1.47
C LYS A 39 0.24 5.60 0.59
N ILE A 40 0.62 6.88 0.59
CA ILE A 40 1.90 7.34 0.04
C ILE A 40 2.85 7.65 1.19
N LEU A 41 4.03 7.05 1.17
CA LEU A 41 5.12 7.35 2.09
C LEU A 41 6.24 8.04 1.30
N ASN A 42 6.50 9.31 1.61
CA ASN A 42 7.65 10.02 1.07
C ASN A 42 8.83 9.83 2.05
N LEU A 43 9.85 9.09 1.61
CA LEU A 43 11.04 8.76 2.43
C LEU A 43 12.23 9.68 2.13
N CYS A 44 11.99 10.79 1.45
CA CYS A 44 12.99 11.83 1.23
C CYS A 44 12.91 12.92 2.31
N PRO A 45 13.98 13.69 2.51
CA PRO A 45 13.94 14.89 3.34
C PRO A 45 12.82 15.83 2.90
N GLU A 46 12.21 16.52 3.87
CA GLU A 46 11.16 17.52 3.60
C GLU A 46 11.65 18.57 2.60
N GLY A 47 10.77 18.97 1.68
CA GLY A 47 11.09 19.95 0.63
C GLY A 47 11.75 19.36 -0.63
N ASN A 48 12.08 18.07 -0.66
CA ASN A 48 12.61 17.45 -1.87
C ASN A 48 11.51 17.14 -2.90
N ILE A 49 11.49 17.92 -4.00
CA ILE A 49 10.51 17.78 -5.07
C ILE A 49 10.82 16.60 -5.99
N THR A 50 12.09 16.22 -6.13
CA THR A 50 12.59 15.10 -6.96
C THR A 50 12.94 13.90 -6.09
N CYS A 51 11.97 13.45 -5.30
CA CYS A 51 12.14 12.28 -4.43
C CYS A 51 12.09 10.99 -5.23
N ASN A 52 13.16 10.20 -5.19
CA ASN A 52 13.23 8.87 -5.78
C ASN A 52 13.00 7.71 -4.79
N LYS A 53 12.50 8.04 -3.59
CA LYS A 53 12.22 7.10 -2.51
C LYS A 53 10.80 7.31 -2.00
N VAL A 54 9.83 7.01 -2.86
CA VAL A 54 8.41 7.07 -2.52
C VAL A 54 7.86 5.65 -2.49
N VAL A 55 7.05 5.32 -1.49
CA VAL A 55 6.38 4.02 -1.38
C VAL A 55 4.87 4.21 -1.54
N TYR A 56 4.27 3.39 -2.40
CA TYR A 56 2.83 3.22 -2.55
C TYR A 56 2.40 1.96 -1.81
N VAL A 57 1.38 2.06 -0.97
CA VAL A 57 0.67 0.91 -0.40
C VAL A 57 -0.79 1.01 -0.82
N GLY A 58 -1.23 0.12 -1.69
CA GLY A 58 -2.62 0.03 -2.13
C GLY A 58 -3.28 -1.17 -1.47
N VAL A 59 -4.44 -0.97 -0.84
CA VAL A 59 -5.21 -2.00 -0.16
C VAL A 59 -6.60 -2.08 -0.76
N ASN A 60 -7.03 -3.25 -1.19
CA ASN A 60 -8.36 -3.50 -1.71
C ASN A 60 -9.38 -3.53 -0.56
N LYS A 61 -10.38 -2.65 -0.63
CA LYS A 61 -11.42 -2.50 0.40
C LYS A 61 -12.29 -3.75 0.55
N SER A 62 -12.46 -4.55 -0.50
CA SER A 62 -13.38 -5.68 -0.48
C SER A 62 -12.81 -6.93 0.19
N ASN A 63 -11.49 -7.13 0.10
CA ASN A 63 -10.86 -8.38 0.57
C ASN A 63 -9.59 -8.18 1.41
N GLY A 64 -9.10 -6.94 1.56
CA GLY A 64 -7.90 -6.62 2.33
C GLY A 64 -6.57 -6.96 1.64
N ASP A 65 -6.60 -7.48 0.41
CA ASP A 65 -5.38 -7.73 -0.36
C ASP A 65 -4.64 -6.43 -0.60
N TYR A 66 -3.31 -6.47 -0.51
CA TYR A 66 -2.49 -5.28 -0.64
C TYR A 66 -1.31 -5.47 -1.59
N ILE A 67 -0.81 -4.34 -2.09
CA ILE A 67 0.41 -4.26 -2.88
C ILE A 67 1.27 -3.10 -2.39
N ILE A 68 2.58 -3.32 -2.37
CA ILE A 68 3.58 -2.32 -1.99
C ILE A 68 4.50 -2.09 -3.18
N LEU A 69 4.62 -0.84 -3.63
CA LEU A 69 5.44 -0.46 -4.78
C LEU A 69 6.41 0.65 -4.42
N ASN A 70 7.64 0.53 -4.91
CA ASN A 70 8.62 1.62 -4.87
C ASN A 70 8.45 2.51 -6.10
N GLY A 71 8.66 3.80 -5.91
CA GLY A 71 8.46 4.81 -6.94
C GLY A 71 9.14 6.12 -6.63
N ASN A 72 8.79 7.12 -7.44
CA ASN A 72 9.42 8.43 -7.46
C ASN A 72 8.35 9.52 -7.59
N SER A 73 8.68 10.75 -7.23
CA SER A 73 7.88 11.90 -7.62
C SER A 73 8.06 12.21 -9.10
N ILE A 74 7.01 12.79 -9.68
CA ILE A 74 6.98 13.34 -11.04
C ILE A 74 7.08 14.87 -10.90
N SER A 75 7.93 15.51 -11.69
CA SER A 75 8.02 16.97 -11.78
C SER A 75 8.01 17.44 -13.23
N ASP A 76 7.59 18.69 -13.48
CA ASP A 76 7.77 19.32 -14.78
C ASP A 76 9.20 19.89 -14.96
N THR A 77 9.45 20.49 -16.13
CA THR A 77 10.71 21.13 -16.48
C THR A 77 11.08 22.30 -15.56
N ASN A 78 10.10 22.90 -14.89
CA ASN A 78 10.29 23.98 -13.92
C ASN A 78 10.42 23.44 -12.49
N MET A 79 10.65 22.13 -12.31
CA MET A 79 10.73 21.43 -11.03
C MET A 79 9.48 21.57 -10.17
N ASN A 80 8.31 21.77 -10.77
CA ASN A 80 7.06 21.73 -10.01
C ASN A 80 6.61 20.29 -9.82
N PHE A 81 6.28 19.91 -8.59
CA PHE A 81 5.67 18.61 -8.29
C PHE A 81 4.39 18.40 -9.14
N LYS A 82 4.23 17.22 -9.74
CA LYS A 82 3.07 16.82 -10.56
C LYS A 82 2.35 15.58 -10.07
N GLY A 83 3.01 14.75 -9.27
CA GLY A 83 2.46 13.47 -8.85
C GLY A 83 3.52 12.45 -8.48
N TYR A 84 3.14 11.18 -8.51
CA TYR A 84 4.00 10.05 -8.20
C TYR A 84 3.91 8.99 -9.30
N SER A 85 5.00 8.27 -9.53
CA SER A 85 5.09 7.16 -10.48
C SER A 85 5.68 5.93 -9.80
N PHE A 86 5.00 4.80 -9.90
CA PHE A 86 5.39 3.51 -9.32
C PHE A 86 5.39 2.43 -10.39
N LYS A 87 6.29 1.44 -10.27
CA LYS A 87 6.42 0.36 -11.26
C LYS A 87 6.24 -1.02 -10.63
N ASN A 88 5.57 -1.89 -11.36
CA ASN A 88 5.48 -3.31 -11.08
C ASN A 88 5.68 -4.12 -12.37
N GLY A 89 6.92 -4.46 -12.69
CA GLY A 89 7.27 -5.08 -13.97
C GLY A 89 6.90 -4.17 -15.14
N ILE A 90 5.99 -4.65 -16.00
CA ILE A 90 5.48 -3.92 -17.18
C ILE A 90 4.30 -2.98 -16.88
N TYR A 91 3.85 -2.93 -15.62
CA TYR A 91 2.79 -2.05 -15.16
C TYR A 91 3.37 -0.79 -14.54
N GLU A 92 2.75 0.35 -14.83
CA GLU A 92 3.07 1.64 -14.23
C GLU A 92 1.81 2.25 -13.59
N TYR A 93 1.98 2.77 -12.39
CA TYR A 93 0.93 3.37 -11.58
C TYR A 93 1.30 4.83 -11.38
N ASN A 94 0.52 5.74 -11.94
CA ASN A 94 0.78 7.17 -11.86
C ASN A 94 -0.35 7.86 -11.11
N ILE A 95 -0.04 8.55 -10.01
CA ILE A 95 -0.99 9.39 -9.27
C ILE A 95 -0.64 10.84 -9.53
N PHE A 96 -1.53 11.59 -10.18
CA PHE A 96 -1.31 13.00 -10.49
C PHE A 96 -1.99 13.93 -9.47
N LYS A 97 -1.55 15.20 -9.44
CA LYS A 97 -2.10 16.26 -8.58
C LYS A 97 -3.60 16.53 -8.73
N ASN A 98 -4.19 16.12 -9.86
CA ASN A 98 -5.63 16.19 -10.08
C ASN A 98 -6.38 15.01 -9.42
N ASN A 99 -5.70 14.24 -8.56
CA ASN A 99 -6.22 13.08 -7.85
C ASN A 99 -6.71 11.95 -8.77
N PHE A 100 -6.02 11.73 -9.89
CA PHE A 100 -6.26 10.55 -10.72
C PHE A 100 -5.14 9.54 -10.58
N LEU A 101 -5.51 8.27 -10.39
CA LEU A 101 -4.65 7.11 -10.55
C LEU A 101 -4.83 6.52 -11.94
N TYR A 102 -3.75 6.50 -12.72
CA TYR A 102 -3.67 5.79 -13.99
C TYR A 102 -2.84 4.52 -13.81
N ILE A 103 -3.39 3.39 -14.23
CA ILE A 103 -2.67 2.12 -14.30
C ILE A 103 -2.48 1.79 -15.77
N SER A 104 -1.23 1.78 -16.21
CA SER A 104 -0.86 1.49 -17.59
C SER A 104 -0.07 0.20 -17.69
N LYS A 105 -0.10 -0.42 -18.88
CA LYS A 105 0.72 -1.57 -19.26
C LYS A 105 1.30 -1.29 -20.63
N ASN A 106 2.62 -1.37 -20.79
CA ASN A 106 3.30 -1.05 -22.06
C ASN A 106 2.85 0.30 -22.65
N ASN A 107 2.74 1.32 -21.80
CA ASN A 107 2.32 2.69 -22.15
C ASN A 107 0.85 2.84 -22.60
N GLN A 108 0.03 1.79 -22.49
CA GLN A 108 -1.41 1.86 -22.72
C GLN A 108 -2.14 1.95 -21.37
N ILE A 109 -2.99 2.96 -21.19
CA ILE A 109 -3.83 3.10 -20.00
C ILE A 109 -4.85 1.97 -20.00
N LEU A 110 -4.86 1.17 -18.93
CA LEU A 110 -5.82 0.08 -18.73
C LEU A 110 -6.97 0.51 -17.83
N GLN A 111 -6.65 1.27 -16.79
CA GLN A 111 -7.59 1.69 -15.76
C GLN A 111 -7.29 3.12 -15.36
N GLU A 112 -8.36 3.85 -15.08
CA GLU A 112 -8.34 5.19 -14.53
C GLU A 112 -9.28 5.22 -13.34
N TYR A 113 -8.79 5.79 -12.24
CA TYR A 113 -9.56 5.95 -11.02
C TYR A 113 -9.45 7.39 -10.54
N GLN A 114 -10.59 8.04 -10.36
CA GLN A 114 -10.65 9.24 -9.56
C GLN A 114 -10.44 8.86 -8.08
N LEU A 115 -9.62 9.64 -7.40
CA LEU A 115 -9.29 9.50 -6.00
C LEU A 115 -9.79 10.71 -5.23
N GLU A 116 -10.08 10.47 -3.96
CA GLU A 116 -10.34 11.48 -2.95
C GLU A 116 -9.20 11.45 -1.95
N LEU A 117 -8.94 12.59 -1.29
CA LEU A 117 -8.03 12.60 -0.16
C LEU A 117 -8.76 11.95 1.01
N CYS A 118 -8.09 11.05 1.74
CA CYS A 118 -8.67 10.53 2.97
C CYS A 118 -8.87 11.68 3.96
N GLU A 119 -10.11 11.85 4.44
CA GLU A 119 -10.40 12.80 5.51
C GLU A 119 -9.73 12.30 6.81
N LYS A 120 -9.18 13.24 7.59
CA LYS A 120 -8.58 12.98 8.90
C LYS A 120 -9.56 13.29 10.01
#